data_AF-A0A2E7T0K0-F1
#
_entry.id   AF-A0A2E7T0K0-F1
#
_cell.length_a   1.000
_cell.length_b   1.000
_cell.length_c   1.000
_cell.angle_alpha   90.00
_cell.angle_beta   90.00
_cell.angle_gamma   90.00
#
_symmetry.space_group_name_H-M   'P 1'
#
loop_
_entity.id
_entity.type
_entity.pdbx_description
1 polymer ?
#
loop_
_entity_poly.entity_id
_entity_poly.type
_entity_poly.pdbx_seq_one_letter_code
_entity_poly.pdbx_strand_id
1 'polypeptide(L)'
;MRTRASHPLFVGKGGSSVKIPDSILRQAKDASLPVTMRIGKSGLSDAVVVELEGQLSSRTLVKAKVNRGLFPREEMKQVWAYLANETSSHVVFARGNVAVFWKN
;
A
#
# COMPACT_ATOMS: atom_id res chain seq x y z
N MET A 1 -14.83 -21.11 -20.27
CA MET A 1 -13.42 -20.73 -20.46
C MET A 1 -13.14 -19.48 -19.62
N ARG A 2 -12.51 -19.60 -18.45
CA ARG A 2 -12.22 -18.47 -17.55
C ARG A 2 -10.75 -18.10 -17.65
N THR A 3 -10.42 -17.09 -18.43
CA THR A 3 -9.10 -16.45 -18.40
C THR A 3 -9.11 -15.39 -17.29
N ARG A 4 -8.54 -15.72 -16.11
CA ARG A 4 -8.20 -14.68 -15.13
C ARG A 4 -6.76 -14.28 -15.34
N ALA A 5 -6.61 -13.05 -15.83
CA ALA A 5 -5.36 -12.36 -16.04
C ALA A 5 -4.42 -12.52 -14.83
N SER A 6 -3.22 -13.01 -15.11
CA SER A 6 -2.03 -12.87 -14.29
C SER A 6 -1.85 -11.38 -13.97
N HIS A 7 -2.18 -10.99 -12.74
CA HIS A 7 -1.87 -9.66 -12.24
C HIS A 7 -0.47 -9.71 -11.61
N PRO A 8 0.56 -9.09 -12.21
CA PRO A 8 1.80 -8.89 -11.51
C PRO A 8 1.56 -7.77 -10.50
N LEU A 9 1.31 -8.15 -9.24
CA LEU A 9 1.38 -7.23 -8.12
C LEU A 9 2.85 -6.80 -7.95
N PHE A 10 3.04 -5.53 -7.70
CA PHE A 10 4.34 -4.90 -7.62
C PHE A 10 5.16 -5.54 -6.48
N VAL A 11 6.14 -6.38 -6.81
CA VAL A 11 7.04 -7.03 -5.85
C VAL A 11 8.24 -6.10 -5.63
N GLY A 12 8.26 -5.37 -4.51
CA GLY A 12 9.52 -4.91 -3.92
C GLY A 12 10.34 -6.14 -3.54
N LYS A 13 11.58 -6.26 -4.03
CA LYS A 13 12.35 -7.50 -3.92
C LYS A 13 13.12 -7.56 -2.61
N GLY A 14 12.84 -8.60 -1.82
CA GLY A 14 13.63 -9.05 -0.68
C GLY A 14 13.00 -10.28 -0.01
N GLY A 15 13.19 -11.48 -0.57
CA GLY A 15 13.18 -12.73 0.23
C GLY A 15 11.85 -13.36 0.67
N SER A 16 10.83 -13.43 -0.19
CA SER A 16 9.85 -14.53 -0.24
C SER A 16 8.76 -14.18 -1.25
N SER A 17 8.36 -15.11 -2.11
CA SER A 17 7.20 -14.93 -2.98
C SER A 17 5.93 -15.04 -2.15
N VAL A 18 5.66 -14.04 -1.31
CA VAL A 18 4.45 -14.03 -0.47
C VAL A 18 3.24 -14.01 -1.40
N LYS A 19 2.50 -15.11 -1.39
CA LYS A 19 1.27 -15.24 -2.17
C LYS A 19 0.15 -14.51 -1.41
N ILE A 20 -0.17 -13.29 -1.85
CA ILE A 20 -1.26 -12.51 -1.26
C ILE A 20 -2.59 -13.25 -1.48
N PRO A 21 -3.37 -13.55 -0.42
CA PRO A 21 -4.64 -14.23 -0.55
C PRO A 21 -5.67 -13.43 -1.37
N ASP A 22 -6.52 -14.12 -2.13
CA ASP A 22 -7.58 -13.47 -2.93
C ASP A 22 -8.56 -12.65 -2.07
N SER A 23 -8.80 -13.07 -0.82
CA SER A 23 -9.63 -12.32 0.14
C SER A 23 -9.05 -10.94 0.44
N ILE A 24 -7.72 -10.86 0.63
CA ILE A 24 -6.98 -9.62 0.85
C ILE A 24 -7.06 -8.72 -0.37
N LEU A 25 -6.85 -9.28 -1.57
CA LEU A 25 -6.96 -8.53 -2.83
C LEU A 25 -8.36 -7.97 -3.07
N ARG A 26 -9.40 -8.73 -2.70
CA ARG A 26 -10.80 -8.28 -2.79
C ARG A 26 -11.07 -7.14 -1.81
N GLN A 27 -10.68 -7.30 -0.55
CA GLN A 27 -10.88 -6.27 0.48
C GLN A 27 -10.10 -4.99 0.17
N ALA A 28 -8.87 -5.09 -0.35
CA ALA A 28 -8.06 -3.93 -0.72
C ALA A 28 -8.69 -3.08 -1.84
N LYS A 29 -9.49 -3.69 -2.72
CA LYS A 29 -10.22 -3.01 -3.80
C LYS A 29 -11.60 -2.51 -3.38
N ASP A 30 -12.05 -2.85 -2.17
CA ASP A 30 -13.37 -2.44 -1.68
C ASP A 30 -13.40 -0.91 -1.46
N ALA A 31 -14.45 -0.28 -1.97
CA ALA A 31 -14.65 1.17 -1.83
C ALA A 31 -14.97 1.56 -0.39
N SER A 32 -15.58 0.63 0.38
CA SER A 32 -15.95 0.82 1.79
C SER A 32 -14.74 0.79 2.75
N LEU A 33 -13.58 0.26 2.30
CA LEU A 33 -12.35 0.28 3.10
C LEU A 33 -11.96 1.75 3.38
N PRO A 34 -12.00 2.20 4.65
CA PRO A 34 -11.75 3.60 4.99
C PRO A 34 -10.28 3.95 4.80
N VAL A 35 -10.00 5.23 4.50
CA VAL A 35 -8.64 5.76 4.55
C VAL A 35 -8.30 6.01 6.01
N THR A 36 -7.24 5.38 6.50
CA THR A 36 -6.86 5.41 7.92
C THR A 36 -5.58 6.18 8.17
N MET A 37 -4.81 6.45 7.11
CA MET A 37 -3.59 7.26 7.16
C MET A 37 -3.61 8.28 6.02
N ARG A 38 -3.24 9.53 6.32
CA ARG A 38 -3.10 10.59 5.32
C ARG A 38 -1.72 11.23 5.39
N ILE A 39 -1.06 11.32 4.24
CA ILE A 39 0.28 11.91 4.14
C ILE A 39 0.13 13.38 3.71
N GLY A 40 0.50 14.26 4.64
CA GLY A 40 0.39 15.71 4.54
C GLY A 40 1.66 16.39 4.02
N LYS A 41 1.74 17.72 4.21
CA LYS A 41 2.79 18.57 3.64
C LYS A 41 4.23 18.16 4.02
N SER A 42 4.41 17.53 5.18
CA SER A 42 5.71 17.04 5.64
C SER A 42 6.26 15.85 4.84
N GLY A 43 5.47 15.28 3.92
CA GLY A 43 5.97 14.24 3.02
C GLY A 43 6.22 12.90 3.71
N LEU A 44 7.22 12.18 3.20
CA LEU A 44 7.69 10.90 3.74
C LEU A 44 8.68 11.14 4.87
N SER A 45 8.16 11.36 6.08
CA SER A 45 8.96 11.48 7.30
C SER A 45 8.94 10.17 8.09
N ASP A 46 9.90 9.99 9.01
CA ASP A 46 9.93 8.86 9.95
C ASP A 46 8.60 8.68 10.70
N ALA A 47 7.93 9.78 11.06
CA ALA A 47 6.62 9.74 11.71
C ALA A 47 5.55 9.02 10.86
N VAL A 48 5.62 9.13 9.53
CA VAL A 48 4.70 8.43 8.60
C VAL A 48 5.02 6.94 8.56
N VAL A 49 6.30 6.58 8.59
CA VAL A 49 6.74 5.18 8.65
C VAL A 49 6.27 4.53 9.95
N VAL A 50 6.51 5.19 11.09
CA VAL A 50 6.09 4.73 12.42
C VAL A 50 4.57 4.62 12.52
N GLU A 51 3.82 5.59 11.98
CA GLU A 51 2.36 5.51 11.96
C GLU A 51 1.87 4.33 11.11
N LEU A 52 2.41 4.15 9.90
CA LEU A 52 2.04 3.05 9.02
C LEU A 52 2.33 1.69 9.67
N GLU A 53 3.52 1.53 10.27
CA GLU A 53 3.89 0.31 10.98
C GLU A 53 2.99 0.05 12.20
N GLY A 54 2.68 1.08 12.99
CA GLY A 54 1.76 1.00 14.12
C GLY A 54 0.33 0.63 13.71
N GLN A 55 -0.14 1.07 12.54
CA GLN A 55 -1.44 0.65 12.01
C GLN A 55 -1.39 -0.80 11.49
N LEU A 56 -0.31 -1.20 10.81
CA LEU A 56 -0.14 -2.56 10.30
C LEU A 56 0.02 -3.61 11.40
N SER A 57 0.46 -3.23 12.62
CA SER A 57 0.55 -4.14 13.75
C SER A 57 -0.81 -4.52 14.36
N SER A 58 -1.85 -3.72 14.12
CA SER A 58 -3.19 -3.90 14.68
C SER A 58 -4.28 -4.15 13.64
N ARG A 59 -3.95 -4.05 12.35
CA ARG A 59 -4.91 -4.14 11.24
C ARG A 59 -4.34 -4.99 10.12
N THR A 60 -5.20 -5.80 9.52
CA THR A 60 -4.84 -6.56 8.32
C THR A 60 -4.55 -5.63 7.14
N LEU A 61 -5.35 -4.58 6.94
CA LEU A 61 -5.21 -3.66 5.81
C LEU A 61 -5.12 -2.21 6.29
N VAL A 62 -4.23 -1.45 5.67
CA VAL A 62 -4.08 -0.01 5.89
C VAL A 62 -4.19 0.72 4.57
N LYS A 63 -5.20 1.57 4.41
CA LYS A 63 -5.39 2.39 3.21
C LYS A 63 -4.85 3.79 3.47
N ALA A 64 -3.78 4.11 2.77
CA ALA A 64 -3.09 5.40 2.85
C ALA A 64 -3.51 6.32 1.70
N LYS A 65 -3.55 7.62 1.97
CA LYS A 65 -3.79 8.65 0.95
C LYS A 65 -2.80 9.80 1.05
N VAL A 66 -2.12 10.09 -0.04
CA VAL A 66 -1.30 11.30 -0.19
C VAL A 66 -2.22 12.48 -0.54
N ASN A 67 -2.02 13.62 0.12
CA ASN A 67 -2.72 14.85 -0.25
C ASN A 67 -2.33 15.31 -1.66
N ARG A 68 -3.28 15.93 -2.40
CA ARG A 68 -3.07 16.32 -3.80
C ARG A 68 -1.90 17.31 -3.92
N GLY A 69 -1.07 17.13 -4.96
CA GLY A 69 0.04 18.02 -5.28
C GLY A 69 1.32 17.83 -4.45
N LEU A 70 1.34 16.87 -3.53
CA LEU A 70 2.52 16.62 -2.69
C LEU A 70 3.67 15.94 -3.46
N PHE A 71 3.33 14.99 -4.33
CA PHE A 71 4.28 14.43 -5.28
C PHE A 71 3.63 14.32 -6.67
N PRO A 72 4.43 14.31 -7.75
CA PRO A 72 3.98 14.01 -9.09
C PRO A 72 3.34 12.62 -9.19
N ARG A 73 2.47 12.43 -10.19
CA ARG A 73 1.70 11.18 -10.36
C ARG A 73 2.62 10.00 -10.71
N GLU A 74 3.66 10.28 -11.48
CA GLU A 74 4.71 9.38 -11.93
C GLU A 74 5.55 8.83 -10.77
N GLU A 75 5.75 9.62 -9.71
CA GLU A 75 6.52 9.25 -8.53
C GLU A 75 5.70 8.45 -7.52
N MET A 76 4.36 8.51 -7.56
CA MET A 76 3.48 7.80 -6.62
C MET A 76 3.83 6.33 -6.46
N LYS A 77 4.22 5.67 -7.55
CA LYS A 77 4.62 4.26 -7.52
C LYS A 77 5.86 4.03 -6.66
N GLN A 78 6.84 4.93 -6.72
CA GLN A 78 8.04 4.89 -5.90
C GLN A 78 7.74 5.25 -4.44
N VAL A 79 6.89 6.25 -4.21
CA VAL A 79 6.40 6.65 -2.87
C VAL A 79 5.80 5.44 -2.13
N TRP A 80 4.90 4.70 -2.78
CA TRP A 80 4.28 3.52 -2.18
C TRP A 80 5.25 2.36 -1.98
N ALA A 81 6.18 2.16 -2.91
CA ALA A 81 7.21 1.14 -2.79
C ALA A 81 8.18 1.41 -1.64
N TYR A 82 8.57 2.68 -1.45
CA TYR A 82 9.40 3.11 -0.34
C TYR A 82 8.73 2.79 1.00
N LEU A 83 7.49 3.23 1.21
CA LEU A 83 6.76 2.95 2.45
C LEU A 83 6.56 1.45 2.72
N ALA A 84 6.36 0.66 1.67
CA ALA A 84 6.25 -0.79 1.80
C ALA A 84 7.56 -1.42 2.27
N ASN A 85 8.69 -0.98 1.72
CA ASN A 85 10.01 -1.44 2.10
C ASN A 85 10.33 -1.07 3.55
N GLU A 86 10.14 0.21 3.93
CA GLU A 86 10.43 0.70 5.28
C GLU A 86 9.60 -0.03 6.36
N THR A 87 8.38 -0.46 6.02
CA THR A 87 7.48 -1.14 6.97
C THR A 87 7.48 -2.67 6.84
N SER A 88 8.33 -3.23 5.98
CA SER A 88 8.35 -4.66 5.65
C SER A 88 6.95 -5.20 5.33
N SER A 89 6.23 -4.48 4.47
CA SER A 89 4.85 -4.77 4.07
C SER A 89 4.71 -4.83 2.55
N HIS A 90 3.50 -5.09 2.07
CA HIS A 90 3.19 -5.23 0.66
C HIS A 90 2.12 -4.23 0.20
N VAL A 91 2.35 -3.55 -0.93
CA VAL A 91 1.31 -2.80 -1.63
C VAL A 91 0.43 -3.78 -2.40
N VAL A 92 -0.75 -4.03 -1.88
CA VAL A 92 -1.73 -4.97 -2.48
C VAL A 92 -2.68 -4.29 -3.45
N PHE A 93 -2.80 -2.96 -3.37
CA PHE A 93 -3.55 -2.13 -4.30
C PHE A 93 -2.98 -0.71 -4.33
N ALA A 94 -2.89 -0.09 -5.51
CA ALA A 94 -2.54 1.32 -5.65
C ALA A 94 -3.24 1.96 -6.85
N ARG A 95 -3.70 3.21 -6.68
CA ARG A 95 -4.27 4.04 -7.74
C ARG A 95 -3.95 5.51 -7.48
N GLY A 96 -2.91 6.02 -8.14
CA GLY A 96 -2.47 7.41 -7.98
C GLY A 96 -2.10 7.71 -6.52
N ASN A 97 -2.79 8.67 -5.91
CA ASN A 97 -2.53 9.12 -4.55
C ASN A 97 -3.16 8.26 -3.43
N VAL A 98 -3.56 7.03 -3.73
CA VAL A 98 -4.08 6.07 -2.75
C VAL A 98 -3.38 4.73 -2.93
N ALA A 99 -2.99 4.12 -1.81
CA ALA A 99 -2.48 2.75 -1.76
C ALA A 99 -3.06 2.00 -0.56
N VAL A 100 -3.09 0.68 -0.66
CA VAL A 100 -3.46 -0.24 0.42
C VAL A 100 -2.29 -1.16 0.69
N PHE A 101 -1.91 -1.22 1.96
CA PHE A 101 -0.83 -2.03 2.49
C PHE A 101 -1.37 -3.24 3.25
N TRP A 102 -0.63 -4.33 3.20
CA TRP A 102 -0.87 -5.57 3.94
C TRP A 102 0.45 -6.09 4.50
N LYS A 103 0.45 -6.54 5.74
CA LYS A 103 1.57 -7.21 6.40
C LYS A 103 1.07 -8.56 6.93
N ASN A 104 1.87 -9.60 6.73
CA ASN A 104 1.57 -10.97 7.20
C ASN A 104 2.35 -11.28 8.47
#